data_AF-A0A6I1N263-F1
#
_entry.id   AF-A0A6I1N263-F1
#
_cell.length_a   1.000
_cell.length_b   1.000
_cell.length_c   1.000
_cell.angle_alpha   90.00
_cell.angle_beta   90.00
_cell.angle_gamma   90.00
#
_symmetry.space_group_name_H-M   'P 1'
#
loop_
_entity.id
_entity.type
_entity.pdbx_description
1 polymer ?
#
loop_
_entity_poly.entity_id
_entity_poly.type
_entity_poly.pdbx_seq_one_letter_code
_entity_poly.pdbx_strand_id
1 'polypeptide(L)'
;MNRLVLTMLLSCALAATAARAADRADALPPEAPVAITAVKNPGTLNYASYYGLQSKLLGYMPPDRAYLQPLLRLSFTDLTADEQDRYEPADWAVTVVGDSVEQPVSTLRGGYFLLPPVALAQGEQASILFNAKTRARFLSVAWSIPPEVWPRLDAQAVRAALRELRATQANIPWYVLGLRTEKYDSPDLLKVCFDGAGSVALGGKHYASRDSGCALVPLDDVDATATPAIALDGRVAFISLGSSAGYR
;
A
#
# COMPACT_ATOMS: atom_id res chain seq x y z
N MET A 1 75.09 0.24 -53.77
CA MET A 1 74.33 1.33 -54.42
C MET A 1 72.85 1.11 -54.17
N ASN A 2 72.24 2.10 -53.50
CA ASN A 2 70.81 2.43 -53.42
C ASN A 2 69.76 1.32 -53.18
N ARG A 3 69.29 1.23 -51.91
CA ARG A 3 67.87 1.34 -51.52
C ARG A 3 67.74 1.15 -50.00
N LEU A 4 68.38 2.05 -49.25
CA LEU A 4 67.85 2.49 -47.96
C LEU A 4 66.74 3.52 -48.25
N VAL A 5 65.84 3.72 -47.28
CA VAL A 5 64.79 4.76 -47.25
C VAL A 5 63.48 4.37 -47.92
N LEU A 6 62.71 3.41 -47.37
CA LEU A 6 61.23 3.47 -47.43
C LEU A 6 60.48 2.52 -46.49
N THR A 7 60.94 2.26 -45.26
CA THR A 7 60.18 1.37 -44.35
C THR A 7 60.36 1.72 -42.87
N MET A 8 60.23 3.00 -42.51
CA MET A 8 60.35 3.40 -41.10
C MET A 8 59.53 4.64 -40.73
N LEU A 9 58.31 4.75 -41.26
CA LEU A 9 57.40 5.86 -40.93
C LEU A 9 55.94 5.43 -40.71
N LEU A 10 55.68 4.17 -40.34
CA LEU A 10 54.31 3.69 -40.13
C LEU A 10 54.08 2.92 -38.83
N SER A 11 54.85 3.21 -37.77
CA SER A 11 54.64 2.56 -36.46
C SER A 11 54.76 3.49 -35.25
N CYS A 12 55.01 4.79 -35.43
CA CYS A 12 55.04 5.77 -34.32
C CYS A 12 53.77 6.62 -34.17
N ALA A 13 52.73 6.41 -34.99
CA ALA A 13 51.51 7.21 -34.94
C ALA A 13 50.36 6.59 -34.13
N LEU A 14 50.51 5.37 -33.59
CA LEU A 14 49.46 4.71 -32.80
C LEU A 14 49.74 4.63 -31.28
N ALA A 15 50.91 5.03 -30.81
CA ALA A 15 51.22 5.06 -29.37
C ALA A 15 51.00 6.45 -28.72
N ALA A 16 50.84 7.52 -29.51
CA ALA A 16 50.70 8.89 -29.01
C ALA A 16 49.24 9.33 -28.78
N THR A 17 48.25 8.51 -29.18
CA THR A 17 46.82 8.78 -28.94
C THR A 17 46.26 8.09 -27.69
N ALA A 18 46.96 7.11 -27.12
CA ALA A 18 46.53 6.45 -25.87
C ALA A 18 47.03 7.18 -24.60
N ALA A 19 48.12 7.95 -24.69
CA ALA A 19 48.70 8.63 -23.52
C ALA A 19 48.03 9.98 -23.18
N ARG A 20 47.22 10.54 -24.10
CA ARG A 20 46.54 11.84 -23.89
C ARG A 20 45.09 11.74 -23.39
N ALA A 21 44.57 10.52 -23.23
CA ALA A 21 43.25 10.28 -22.66
C ALA A 21 43.27 9.95 -21.15
N ALA A 22 44.46 9.76 -20.56
CA ALA A 22 44.62 9.38 -19.15
C ALA A 22 44.94 10.55 -18.21
N ASP A 23 45.35 11.71 -18.75
CA ASP A 23 45.76 12.89 -17.95
C ASP A 23 44.64 13.91 -17.74
N ARG A 24 43.41 13.54 -18.09
CA ARG A 24 42.20 14.29 -17.79
C ARG A 24 41.18 13.44 -17.04
N ALA A 25 41.68 12.59 -16.15
CA ALA A 25 40.95 12.29 -14.92
C ALA A 25 41.07 13.54 -14.03
N ASP A 26 40.49 14.65 -14.50
CA ASP A 26 40.17 15.79 -13.66
C ASP A 26 39.41 15.19 -12.47
N ALA A 27 39.99 15.35 -11.29
CA ALA A 27 39.33 15.03 -10.04
C ALA A 27 37.95 15.70 -10.11
N LEU A 28 36.91 14.87 -10.25
CA LEU A 28 35.53 15.33 -10.14
C LEU A 28 35.49 16.18 -8.87
N PRO A 29 35.07 17.45 -8.95
CA PRO A 29 34.91 18.25 -7.75
C PRO A 29 34.06 17.42 -6.79
N PRO A 30 34.41 17.32 -5.49
CA PRO A 30 33.63 16.56 -4.54
C PRO A 30 32.19 17.02 -4.72
N GLU A 31 31.30 16.10 -5.11
CA GLU A 31 29.89 16.39 -5.28
C GLU A 31 29.48 17.13 -4.01
N ALA A 32 29.10 18.39 -4.16
CA ALA A 32 28.61 19.17 -3.03
C ALA A 32 27.53 18.31 -2.39
N PRO A 33 27.60 18.00 -1.09
CA PRO A 33 26.64 17.12 -0.46
C PRO A 33 25.25 17.65 -0.81
N VAL A 34 24.52 16.88 -1.61
CA VAL A 34 23.15 17.23 -1.97
C VAL A 34 22.41 17.18 -0.66
N ALA A 35 22.17 18.34 -0.08
CA ALA A 35 21.38 18.46 1.12
C ALA A 35 19.99 17.96 0.74
N ILE A 36 19.70 16.69 1.08
CA ILE A 36 18.35 16.14 1.05
C ILE A 36 17.58 16.97 2.07
N THR A 37 17.01 18.07 1.59
CA THR A 37 16.14 18.90 2.38
C THR A 37 14.90 18.07 2.50
N ALA A 38 14.71 17.42 3.65
CA ALA A 38 13.49 16.71 3.96
C ALA A 38 12.33 17.67 3.71
N VAL A 39 11.68 17.53 2.55
CA VAL A 39 10.50 18.30 2.22
C VAL A 39 9.46 17.81 3.21
N LYS A 40 9.24 18.58 4.28
CA LYS A 40 8.12 18.37 5.20
C LYS A 40 6.84 18.60 4.39
N ASN A 41 6.37 17.55 3.72
CA ASN A 41 5.06 17.56 3.10
C ASN A 41 4.04 17.59 4.25
N PRO A 42 3.09 18.55 4.28
CA PRO A 42 1.90 18.37 5.10
C PRO A 42 1.33 16.98 4.81
N GLY A 43 1.28 16.11 5.82
CA GLY A 43 0.88 14.71 5.65
C GLY A 43 2.01 13.67 5.72
N THR A 44 3.27 14.04 5.97
CA THR A 44 4.32 13.07 6.34
C THR A 44 3.94 12.35 7.65
N LEU A 45 3.99 11.02 7.64
CA LEU A 45 3.62 10.17 8.78
C LEU A 45 4.81 9.37 9.30
N ASN A 46 4.87 9.09 10.61
CA ASN A 46 5.98 8.34 11.20
C ASN A 46 5.89 6.84 10.87
N TYR A 47 6.87 6.28 10.16
CA TYR A 47 6.86 4.88 9.74
C TYR A 47 6.79 3.91 10.94
N ALA A 48 7.64 4.10 11.95
CA ALA A 48 7.75 3.20 13.09
C ALA A 48 6.41 3.05 13.86
N SER A 49 5.64 4.14 13.97
CA SER A 49 4.33 4.15 14.63
C SER A 49 3.32 3.26 13.90
N TYR A 50 3.20 3.44 12.58
CA TYR A 50 2.21 2.71 11.78
C TYR A 50 2.64 1.28 11.44
N TYR A 51 3.93 1.04 11.22
CA TYR A 51 4.45 -0.32 11.08
C TYR A 51 4.34 -1.09 12.40
N GLY A 52 4.56 -0.43 13.55
CA GLY A 52 4.33 -1.01 14.86
C GLY A 52 2.86 -1.33 15.12
N LEU A 53 1.93 -0.46 14.70
CA LEU A 53 0.48 -0.74 14.72
C LEU A 53 0.14 -1.98 13.89
N GLN A 54 0.57 -2.01 12.62
CA GLN A 54 0.35 -3.14 11.70
C GLN A 54 0.90 -4.44 12.29
N SER A 55 2.15 -4.43 12.78
CA SER A 55 2.82 -5.59 13.37
C SER A 55 2.09 -6.10 14.62
N LYS A 56 1.61 -5.20 15.48
CA LYS A 56 0.81 -5.57 16.66
C LYS A 56 -0.50 -6.23 16.25
N LEU A 57 -1.24 -5.65 15.31
CA LEU A 57 -2.49 -6.23 14.83
C LEU A 57 -2.27 -7.62 14.25
N LEU A 58 -1.26 -7.78 13.37
CA LEU A 58 -0.85 -9.08 12.84
C LEU A 58 -0.49 -10.08 13.95
N GLY A 59 0.14 -9.62 15.04
CA GLY A 59 0.46 -10.45 16.20
C GLY A 59 -0.75 -10.88 17.04
N TYR A 60 -1.90 -10.19 16.94
CA TYR A 60 -3.14 -10.59 17.60
C TYR A 60 -4.03 -11.49 16.73
N MET A 61 -3.76 -11.58 15.43
CA MET A 61 -4.52 -12.43 14.53
C MET A 61 -4.28 -13.91 14.82
N PRO A 62 -5.26 -14.80 14.53
CA PRO A 62 -5.05 -16.24 14.57
C PRO A 62 -3.85 -16.68 13.71
N PRO A 63 -3.08 -17.69 14.14
CA PRO A 63 -1.91 -18.17 13.41
C PRO A 63 -2.28 -18.80 12.05
N ASP A 64 -3.50 -19.33 11.93
CA ASP A 64 -4.08 -19.97 10.75
C ASP A 64 -4.95 -19.02 9.91
N ARG A 65 -4.80 -17.71 10.09
CA ARG A 65 -5.55 -16.70 9.31
C ARG A 65 -5.39 -16.94 7.80
N ALA A 66 -6.49 -16.86 7.08
CA ALA A 66 -6.53 -16.99 5.63
C ALA A 66 -7.53 -16.04 4.96
N TYR A 67 -8.49 -15.50 5.72
CA TYR A 67 -9.63 -14.75 5.16
C TYR A 67 -9.58 -13.26 5.48
N LEU A 68 -8.70 -12.84 6.38
CA LEU A 68 -8.61 -11.45 6.82
C LEU A 68 -7.15 -10.98 6.93
N GLN A 69 -6.93 -9.71 6.59
CA GLN A 69 -5.70 -8.99 6.88
C GLN A 69 -5.97 -7.52 7.22
N PRO A 70 -5.19 -6.90 8.13
CA PRO A 70 -5.23 -5.47 8.37
C PRO A 70 -4.46 -4.75 7.26
N LEU A 71 -5.13 -3.82 6.58
CA LEU A 71 -4.46 -2.82 5.76
C LEU A 71 -4.47 -1.47 6.48
N LEU A 72 -3.49 -0.64 6.15
CA LEU A 72 -3.51 0.77 6.50
C LEU A 72 -4.20 1.54 5.38
N ARG A 73 -5.01 2.52 5.75
CA ARG A 73 -5.72 3.40 4.82
C ARG A 73 -5.42 4.84 5.16
N LEU A 74 -5.17 5.68 4.15
CA LEU A 74 -5.20 7.13 4.38
C LEU A 74 -6.57 7.56 4.91
N SER A 75 -6.60 8.30 6.01
CA SER A 75 -7.83 8.84 6.58
C SER A 75 -7.88 10.35 6.44
N PHE A 76 -8.95 10.84 5.82
CA PHE A 76 -9.24 12.27 5.68
C PHE A 76 -10.39 12.64 6.62
N THR A 77 -10.22 13.68 7.41
CA THR A 77 -11.25 14.13 8.38
C THR A 77 -12.35 14.94 7.71
N ASP A 78 -12.09 15.48 6.52
CA ASP A 78 -12.98 16.35 5.74
C ASP A 78 -13.74 15.61 4.63
N LEU A 79 -13.56 14.29 4.49
CA LEU A 79 -14.20 13.47 3.46
C LEU A 79 -15.05 12.35 4.09
N THR A 80 -16.21 12.09 3.50
CA THR A 80 -17.03 10.90 3.79
C THR A 80 -16.30 9.62 3.37
N ALA A 81 -16.75 8.44 3.83
CA ALA A 81 -16.08 7.19 3.45
C ALA A 81 -16.17 6.91 1.94
N ASP A 82 -17.28 7.29 1.31
CA ASP A 82 -17.52 7.15 -0.14
C ASP A 82 -16.57 8.05 -0.95
N GLU A 83 -16.38 9.30 -0.50
CA GLU A 83 -15.41 10.23 -1.11
C GLU A 83 -13.97 9.75 -0.92
N GLN A 84 -13.63 9.21 0.25
CA GLN A 84 -12.30 8.64 0.51
C GLN A 84 -12.02 7.40 -0.36
N ASP A 85 -13.03 6.57 -0.65
CA ASP A 85 -12.88 5.42 -1.56
C ASP A 85 -12.75 5.85 -3.02
N ARG A 86 -13.35 6.99 -3.39
CA ARG A 86 -13.19 7.60 -4.71
C ARG A 86 -11.84 8.32 -4.88
N TYR A 87 -11.24 8.75 -3.78
CA TYR A 87 -10.01 9.54 -3.82
C TYR A 87 -8.85 8.70 -4.34
N GLU A 88 -8.46 8.94 -5.60
CA GLU A 88 -7.36 8.27 -6.29
C GLU A 88 -6.65 9.27 -7.24
N PRO A 89 -5.72 10.10 -6.74
CA PRO A 89 -4.97 11.01 -7.59
C PRO A 89 -4.13 10.23 -8.62
N ALA A 90 -4.07 10.73 -9.86
CA ALA A 90 -3.43 10.05 -11.00
C ALA A 90 -1.94 9.75 -10.78
N ASP A 91 -1.30 10.59 -9.97
CA ASP A 91 0.09 10.57 -9.60
C ASP A 91 0.24 10.13 -8.14
N TRP A 92 -0.58 9.19 -7.64
CA TRP A 92 -0.41 8.66 -6.28
C TRP A 92 0.78 7.70 -6.16
N ALA A 93 1.74 8.04 -5.32
CA ALA A 93 2.75 7.11 -4.81
C ALA A 93 2.93 7.27 -3.29
N VAL A 94 3.20 6.13 -2.63
CA VAL A 94 3.56 6.06 -1.22
C VAL A 94 4.96 5.48 -1.12
N THR A 95 5.83 6.13 -0.36
CA THR A 95 7.22 5.70 -0.20
C THR A 95 7.62 5.81 1.26
N VAL A 96 8.30 4.78 1.79
CA VAL A 96 9.00 4.88 3.07
C VAL A 96 10.38 5.45 2.81
N VAL A 97 10.68 6.58 3.43
CA VAL A 97 11.95 7.30 3.25
C VAL A 97 12.61 7.50 4.61
N GLY A 98 13.85 7.03 4.72
CA GLY A 98 14.79 7.35 5.77
C GLY A 98 16.08 7.91 5.15
N ASP A 99 17.10 8.15 5.98
CA ASP A 99 18.40 8.62 5.52
C ASP A 99 19.12 7.59 4.63
N SER A 100 18.88 6.29 4.86
CA SER A 100 19.53 5.18 4.15
C SER A 100 18.60 4.35 3.28
N VAL A 101 17.28 4.60 3.35
CA VAL A 101 16.28 3.79 2.65
C VAL A 101 15.30 4.66 1.88
N GLU A 102 14.98 4.22 0.66
CA GLU A 102 13.85 4.68 -0.12
C GLU A 102 13.12 3.46 -0.66
N GLN A 103 11.98 3.11 -0.05
CA GLN A 103 11.23 1.91 -0.39
C GLN A 103 9.82 2.29 -0.88
N PRO A 104 9.51 2.10 -2.17
CA PRO A 104 8.15 2.29 -2.67
C PRO A 104 7.20 1.28 -2.02
N VAL A 105 5.97 1.73 -1.77
CA VAL A 105 4.89 0.94 -1.16
C VAL A 105 3.79 0.78 -2.20
N SER A 106 3.40 -0.46 -2.46
CA SER A 106 2.27 -0.75 -3.34
C SER A 106 0.97 -0.34 -2.67
N THR A 107 0.17 0.45 -3.38
CA THR A 107 -1.15 0.91 -2.94
C THR A 107 -2.25 0.24 -3.76
N LEU A 108 -3.38 0.04 -3.10
CA LEU A 108 -4.66 -0.27 -3.71
C LEU A 108 -5.51 1.01 -3.79
N ARG A 109 -6.50 0.97 -4.68
CA ARG A 109 -7.50 2.02 -4.88
C ARG A 109 -8.09 2.53 -3.56
N GLY A 110 -8.18 3.85 -3.39
CA GLY A 110 -8.66 4.48 -2.14
C GLY A 110 -7.61 4.55 -1.02
N GLY A 111 -6.36 4.24 -1.33
CA GLY A 111 -5.22 4.49 -0.45
C GLY A 111 -4.97 3.44 0.60
N TYR A 112 -5.29 2.19 0.27
CA TYR A 112 -5.03 1.05 1.14
C TYR A 112 -3.66 0.47 0.81
N PHE A 113 -2.88 0.13 1.83
CA PHE A 113 -1.55 -0.45 1.64
C PHE A 113 -1.09 -1.24 2.87
N LEU A 114 -0.09 -2.08 2.66
CA LEU A 114 0.72 -2.66 3.73
C LEU A 114 2.06 -1.95 3.76
N LEU A 115 2.54 -1.63 4.96
CA LEU A 115 3.91 -1.16 5.11
C LEU A 115 4.88 -2.35 5.04
N PRO A 116 5.88 -2.31 4.15
CA PRO A 116 6.89 -3.35 4.08
C PRO A 116 7.84 -3.25 5.28
N PRO A 117 8.41 -4.37 5.75
CA PRO A 117 9.55 -4.31 6.67
C PRO A 117 10.73 -3.64 5.97
N VAL A 118 11.19 -2.50 6.49
CA VAL A 118 12.44 -1.86 6.04
C VAL A 118 13.55 -2.03 7.08
N ALA A 119 14.76 -2.31 6.60
CA ALA A 119 15.96 -2.30 7.43
C ALA A 119 16.45 -0.86 7.57
N LEU A 120 16.43 -0.34 8.80
CA LEU A 120 16.91 1.00 9.13
C LEU A 120 18.28 0.92 9.78
N ALA A 121 19.15 1.89 9.50
CA ALA A 121 20.40 2.03 10.24
C ALA A 121 20.12 2.35 11.73
N GLN A 122 21.11 2.11 12.59
CA GLN A 122 20.95 2.33 14.02
C GLN A 122 20.64 3.80 14.32
N GLY A 123 19.50 4.06 14.96
CA GLY A 123 19.06 5.42 15.32
C GLY A 123 18.40 6.19 14.17
N GLU A 124 18.32 5.62 12.97
CA GLU A 124 17.63 6.21 11.84
C GLU A 124 16.11 6.22 12.07
N GLN A 125 15.47 7.31 11.67
CA GLN A 125 14.02 7.41 11.61
C GLN A 125 13.56 7.44 10.16
N ALA A 126 12.52 6.66 9.86
CA ALA A 126 11.86 6.69 8.56
C ALA A 126 10.48 7.34 8.65
N SER A 127 10.07 7.91 7.53
CA SER A 127 8.81 8.57 7.32
C SER A 127 8.07 7.95 6.14
N ILE A 128 6.75 7.95 6.21
CA ILE A 128 5.88 7.62 5.09
C ILE A 128 5.62 8.94 4.36
N LEU A 129 6.08 9.01 3.11
CA LEU A 129 5.88 10.13 2.22
C LEU A 129 4.82 9.79 1.19
N PHE A 130 4.00 10.80 0.91
CA PHE A 130 3.03 10.82 -0.18
C PHE A 130 3.55 11.86 -1.17
N ASN A 131 3.61 11.51 -2.45
CA ASN A 131 4.08 12.44 -3.48
C ASN A 131 3.07 13.57 -3.76
N ALA A 132 1.77 13.32 -3.56
CA ALA A 132 0.75 14.35 -3.53
C ALA A 132 0.70 15.03 -2.14
N LYS A 133 0.43 16.34 -2.11
CA LYS A 133 0.11 17.04 -0.85
C LYS A 133 -1.16 16.44 -0.27
N THR A 134 -1.04 15.67 0.80
CA THR A 134 -2.17 15.03 1.45
C THR A 134 -2.57 15.80 2.70
N ARG A 135 -3.87 16.04 2.88
CA ARG A 135 -4.41 16.53 4.16
C ARG A 135 -4.59 15.40 5.18
N ALA A 136 -4.28 14.15 4.80
CA ALA A 136 -4.40 13.01 5.70
C ALA A 136 -3.61 13.28 6.99
N ARG A 137 -4.32 13.20 8.11
CA ARG A 137 -3.76 13.47 9.44
C ARG A 137 -3.24 12.20 10.10
N PHE A 138 -3.75 11.04 9.68
CA PHE A 138 -3.41 9.73 10.23
C PHE A 138 -3.74 8.60 9.24
N LEU A 139 -3.24 7.39 9.52
CA LEU A 139 -3.71 6.17 8.86
C LEU A 139 -4.73 5.47 9.75
N SER A 140 -5.83 5.05 9.17
CA SER A 140 -6.81 4.16 9.79
C SER A 140 -6.52 2.71 9.41
N VAL A 141 -7.09 1.78 10.17
CA VAL A 141 -7.04 0.35 9.89
C VAL A 141 -8.27 -0.04 9.08
N ALA A 142 -8.06 -0.80 8.02
CA ALA A 142 -9.13 -1.40 7.24
C ALA A 142 -8.97 -2.93 7.21
N TRP A 143 -10.02 -3.64 7.60
CA TRP A 143 -10.05 -5.09 7.63
C TRP A 143 -10.38 -5.62 6.23
N SER A 144 -9.39 -6.14 5.53
CA SER A 144 -9.50 -6.56 4.13
C SER A 144 -9.57 -8.08 4.00
N ILE A 145 -10.34 -8.55 3.01
CA ILE A 145 -10.24 -9.92 2.52
C ILE A 145 -9.08 -9.97 1.52
N PRO A 146 -8.09 -10.85 1.69
CA PRO A 146 -6.88 -10.83 0.87
C PRO A 146 -7.14 -11.33 -0.57
N PRO A 147 -6.38 -10.86 -1.58
CA PRO A 147 -6.62 -11.17 -3.00
C PRO A 147 -6.68 -12.67 -3.33
N GLU A 148 -5.97 -13.51 -2.58
CA GLU A 148 -5.95 -14.98 -2.73
C GLU A 148 -7.30 -15.62 -2.43
N VAL A 149 -8.20 -14.91 -1.75
CA VAL A 149 -9.55 -15.36 -1.42
C VAL A 149 -10.57 -14.88 -2.45
N TRP A 150 -10.31 -13.79 -3.18
CA TRP A 150 -11.31 -13.18 -4.08
C TRP A 150 -11.86 -14.14 -5.15
N PRO A 151 -11.04 -14.99 -5.81
CA PRO A 151 -11.55 -15.92 -6.84
C PRO A 151 -12.53 -16.97 -6.29
N ARG A 152 -12.49 -17.22 -4.98
CA ARG A 152 -13.31 -18.19 -4.26
C ARG A 152 -14.20 -17.50 -3.23
N LEU A 153 -14.49 -16.21 -3.42
CA LEU A 153 -15.29 -15.45 -2.49
C LEU A 153 -16.71 -16.00 -2.49
N ASP A 154 -17.15 -16.43 -1.31
CA ASP A 154 -18.48 -16.93 -1.06
C ASP A 154 -18.94 -16.45 0.35
N ALA A 155 -20.20 -16.68 0.70
CA ALA A 155 -20.73 -16.30 1.99
C ALA A 155 -19.98 -16.97 3.16
N GLN A 156 -19.42 -18.17 2.96
CA GLN A 156 -18.64 -18.85 3.99
C GLN A 156 -17.28 -18.18 4.23
N ALA A 157 -16.62 -17.71 3.19
CA ALA A 157 -15.37 -16.96 3.24
C ALA A 157 -15.57 -15.63 3.97
N VAL A 158 -16.67 -14.92 3.69
CA VAL A 158 -17.01 -13.67 4.41
C VAL A 158 -17.28 -13.96 5.89
N ARG A 159 -18.06 -15.01 6.21
CA ARG A 159 -18.27 -15.45 7.61
C ARG A 159 -16.97 -15.89 8.27
N ALA A 160 -16.04 -16.49 7.54
CA ALA A 160 -14.72 -16.85 8.04
C ALA A 160 -13.87 -15.61 8.36
N ALA A 161 -13.86 -14.61 7.48
CA ALA A 161 -13.22 -13.32 7.73
C ALA A 161 -13.77 -12.65 8.99
N LEU A 162 -15.10 -12.68 9.20
CA LEU A 162 -15.73 -12.16 10.42
C LEU A 162 -15.33 -12.94 11.68
N ARG A 163 -15.19 -14.27 11.60
CA ARG A 163 -14.68 -15.08 12.71
C ARG A 163 -13.23 -14.73 13.03
N GLU A 164 -12.38 -14.58 12.02
CA GLU A 164 -10.98 -14.15 12.19
C GLU A 164 -10.90 -12.75 12.82
N LEU A 165 -11.76 -11.82 12.40
CA LEU A 165 -11.84 -10.48 12.99
C LEU A 165 -12.20 -10.57 14.48
N ARG A 166 -13.27 -11.28 14.83
CA ARG A 166 -13.72 -11.44 16.22
C ARG A 166 -12.66 -12.11 17.09
N ALA A 167 -11.97 -13.12 16.56
CA ALA A 167 -10.85 -13.77 17.25
C ALA A 167 -9.68 -12.79 17.49
N THR A 168 -9.34 -12.00 16.47
CA THR A 168 -8.31 -10.94 16.58
C THR A 168 -8.69 -9.93 17.66
N GLN A 169 -9.94 -9.45 17.66
CA GLN A 169 -10.46 -8.49 18.65
C GLN A 169 -10.49 -9.04 20.07
N ALA A 170 -10.78 -10.33 20.23
CA ALA A 170 -10.71 -11.00 21.53
C ALA A 170 -9.27 -11.05 22.05
N ASN A 171 -8.29 -11.25 21.16
CA ASN A 171 -6.87 -11.31 21.51
C ASN A 171 -6.24 -9.94 21.82
N ILE A 172 -6.82 -8.84 21.32
CA ILE A 172 -6.36 -7.48 21.70
C ILE A 172 -6.66 -7.25 23.19
N PRO A 173 -5.65 -7.02 24.06
CA PRO A 173 -5.92 -6.80 25.47
C PRO A 173 -6.67 -5.48 25.70
N TRP A 174 -7.63 -5.49 26.63
CA TRP A 174 -8.49 -4.32 26.90
C TRP A 174 -7.72 -3.06 27.34
N TYR A 175 -6.52 -3.23 27.91
CA TYR A 175 -5.66 -2.14 28.38
C TYR A 175 -4.81 -1.51 27.26
N VAL A 176 -4.81 -2.05 26.04
CA VAL A 176 -4.11 -1.46 24.89
C VAL A 176 -4.97 -0.33 24.30
N LEU A 177 -4.93 0.84 24.94
CA LEU A 177 -5.78 1.99 24.60
C LEU A 177 -5.66 2.44 23.13
N GLY A 178 -4.46 2.32 22.56
CA GLY A 178 -4.21 2.67 21.16
C GLY A 178 -4.85 1.74 20.13
N LEU A 179 -5.46 0.63 20.57
CA LEU A 179 -6.18 -0.32 19.72
C LEU A 179 -7.66 -0.43 20.08
N ARG A 180 -8.19 0.55 20.84
CA ARG A 180 -9.57 0.50 21.32
C ARG A 180 -10.56 0.49 20.16
N THR A 181 -10.30 1.28 19.12
CA THR A 181 -11.14 1.32 17.91
C THR A 181 -11.18 -0.06 17.28
N GLU A 182 -10.02 -0.66 17.01
CA GLU A 182 -9.91 -1.97 16.35
C GLU A 182 -10.52 -3.10 17.18
N LYS A 183 -10.38 -3.04 18.51
CA LYS A 183 -10.95 -4.01 19.44
C LYS A 183 -12.48 -4.03 19.44
N TYR A 184 -13.11 -2.86 19.32
CA TYR A 184 -14.56 -2.71 19.46
C TYR A 184 -15.27 -2.40 18.15
N ASP A 185 -14.54 -2.31 17.04
CA ASP A 185 -15.12 -2.12 15.71
C ASP A 185 -16.09 -3.26 15.38
N SER A 186 -17.22 -2.92 14.77
CA SER A 186 -18.29 -3.86 14.46
C SER A 186 -18.76 -3.58 13.04
N PRO A 187 -18.10 -4.16 12.02
CA PRO A 187 -18.50 -3.96 10.65
C PRO A 187 -19.89 -4.55 10.40
N ASP A 188 -20.68 -3.86 9.58
CA ASP A 188 -22.03 -4.25 9.14
C ASP A 188 -22.13 -4.29 7.60
N LEU A 189 -21.03 -3.99 6.89
CA LEU A 189 -20.93 -4.03 5.43
C LEU A 189 -19.76 -4.89 4.96
N LEU A 190 -20.01 -5.67 3.91
CA LEU A 190 -18.99 -6.11 2.96
C LEU A 190 -18.91 -5.07 1.85
N LYS A 191 -17.75 -4.44 1.72
CA LYS A 191 -17.43 -3.52 0.63
C LYS A 191 -16.63 -4.24 -0.44
N VAL A 192 -17.08 -4.14 -1.68
CA VAL A 192 -16.38 -4.63 -2.87
C VAL A 192 -16.17 -3.46 -3.82
N CYS A 193 -14.93 -3.08 -4.04
CA CYS A 193 -14.55 -2.01 -4.95
C CYS A 193 -14.02 -2.58 -6.26
N PHE A 194 -14.36 -1.92 -7.36
CA PHE A 194 -14.02 -2.32 -8.72
C PHE A 194 -13.15 -1.27 -9.40
N ASP A 195 -12.33 -1.68 -10.36
CA ASP A 195 -11.65 -0.80 -11.31
C ASP A 195 -12.67 -0.33 -12.36
N GLY A 196 -13.56 0.59 -11.95
CA GLY A 196 -14.68 1.08 -12.76
C GLY A 196 -16.04 0.61 -12.26
N ALA A 197 -16.96 0.36 -13.19
CA ALA A 197 -18.29 -0.16 -12.86
C ALA A 197 -18.21 -1.64 -12.51
N GLY A 198 -19.01 -2.05 -11.52
CA GLY A 198 -19.16 -3.45 -11.16
C GLY A 198 -20.40 -3.70 -10.32
N SER A 199 -20.66 -4.96 -10.01
CA SER A 199 -21.77 -5.33 -9.14
C SER A 199 -21.48 -6.61 -8.36
N VAL A 200 -22.22 -6.78 -7.26
CA VAL A 200 -22.23 -7.99 -6.45
C VAL A 200 -23.63 -8.59 -6.52
N ALA A 201 -23.74 -9.87 -6.84
CA ALA A 201 -25.00 -10.61 -6.72
C ALA A 201 -24.92 -11.64 -5.59
N LEU A 202 -25.95 -11.65 -4.74
CA LEU A 202 -26.04 -12.48 -3.54
C LEU A 202 -27.50 -12.90 -3.31
N GLY A 203 -27.78 -14.20 -3.39
CA GLY A 203 -29.11 -14.73 -3.05
C GLY A 203 -30.28 -14.06 -3.78
N GLY A 204 -30.09 -13.68 -5.05
CA GLY A 204 -31.10 -12.97 -5.86
C GLY A 204 -31.15 -11.45 -5.67
N LYS A 205 -30.36 -10.90 -4.74
CA LYS A 205 -30.13 -9.46 -4.60
C LYS A 205 -28.94 -9.03 -5.45
N HIS A 206 -29.00 -7.81 -5.95
CA HIS A 206 -27.94 -7.19 -6.75
C HIS A 206 -27.55 -5.83 -6.15
N TYR A 207 -26.26 -5.64 -5.92
CA TYR A 207 -25.68 -4.42 -5.37
C TYR A 207 -24.73 -3.83 -6.42
N ALA A 208 -25.17 -2.77 -7.09
CA ALA A 208 -24.33 -2.06 -8.05
C ALA A 208 -23.28 -1.21 -7.34
N SER A 209 -22.14 -1.03 -7.98
CA SER A 209 -21.13 -0.07 -7.54
C SER A 209 -21.70 1.36 -7.55
N ARG A 210 -21.48 2.10 -6.46
CA ARG A 210 -21.78 3.53 -6.35
C ARG A 210 -20.83 4.36 -7.22
N ASP A 211 -20.96 5.68 -7.20
CA ASP A 211 -20.03 6.61 -7.86
C ASP A 211 -18.58 6.49 -7.37
N SER A 212 -18.38 5.99 -6.15
CA SER A 212 -17.08 5.59 -5.61
C SER A 212 -16.53 4.32 -6.24
N GLY A 213 -17.25 3.68 -7.16
CA GLY A 213 -16.89 2.39 -7.76
C GLY A 213 -16.90 1.23 -6.77
N CYS A 214 -17.56 1.38 -5.61
CA CYS A 214 -17.71 0.33 -4.61
C CYS A 214 -19.18 -0.07 -4.45
N ALA A 215 -19.44 -1.38 -4.46
CA ALA A 215 -20.71 -1.98 -4.04
C ALA A 215 -20.67 -2.25 -2.54
N LEU A 216 -21.76 -1.89 -1.85
CA LEU A 216 -21.91 -2.05 -0.40
C LEU A 216 -22.97 -3.11 -0.15
N VAL A 217 -22.55 -4.25 0.41
CA VAL A 217 -23.43 -5.39 0.69
C VAL A 217 -23.62 -5.48 2.21
N PRO A 218 -24.84 -5.33 2.74
CA PRO A 218 -25.13 -5.56 4.16
C PRO A 218 -24.70 -6.96 4.58
N LEU A 219 -23.97 -7.06 5.70
CA LEU A 219 -23.55 -8.37 6.22
C LEU A 219 -24.74 -9.23 6.67
N ASP A 220 -25.84 -8.61 7.09
CA ASP A 220 -27.11 -9.30 7.37
C ASP A 220 -27.62 -10.08 6.14
N ASP A 221 -27.41 -9.55 4.93
CA ASP A 221 -27.79 -10.24 3.69
C ASP A 221 -26.86 -11.43 3.41
N VAL A 222 -25.57 -11.31 3.76
CA VAL A 222 -24.59 -12.40 3.69
C VAL A 222 -24.93 -13.50 4.70
N ASP A 223 -25.43 -13.15 5.88
CA ASP A 223 -25.83 -14.11 6.90
C ASP A 223 -27.17 -14.78 6.58
N ALA A 224 -28.13 -14.03 6.02
CA ALA A 224 -29.45 -14.55 5.67
C ALA A 224 -29.47 -15.41 4.39
N THR A 225 -28.47 -15.29 3.51
CA THR A 225 -28.47 -16.06 2.26
C THR A 225 -28.34 -17.57 2.50
N ALA A 226 -29.22 -18.34 1.86
CA ALA A 226 -29.10 -19.80 1.74
C ALA A 226 -28.13 -20.21 0.63
N THR A 227 -27.81 -19.30 -0.29
CA THR A 227 -26.88 -19.54 -1.40
C THR A 227 -25.47 -19.18 -0.96
N PRO A 228 -24.49 -20.09 -1.10
CA PRO A 228 -23.12 -19.78 -0.73
C PRO A 228 -22.46 -18.79 -1.70
N ALA A 229 -22.80 -18.85 -3.00
CA ALA A 229 -22.10 -18.09 -4.03
C ALA A 229 -22.32 -16.57 -3.92
N ILE A 230 -21.21 -15.83 -4.00
CA ILE A 230 -21.18 -14.39 -4.26
C ILE A 230 -20.67 -14.22 -5.68
N ALA A 231 -21.51 -13.71 -6.59
CA ALA A 231 -21.08 -13.44 -7.95
C ALA A 231 -20.58 -11.99 -8.04
N LEU A 232 -19.39 -11.82 -8.58
CA LEU A 232 -18.76 -10.51 -8.80
C LEU A 232 -18.75 -10.25 -10.30
N ASP A 233 -19.30 -9.11 -10.70
CA ASP A 233 -19.25 -8.63 -12.08
C ASP A 233 -18.42 -7.35 -12.14
N GLY A 234 -17.44 -7.29 -13.05
CA GLY A 234 -16.42 -6.25 -13.11
C GLY A 234 -15.07 -6.66 -12.51
N ARG A 235 -14.04 -5.86 -12.78
CA ARG A 235 -12.67 -6.10 -12.30
C ARG A 235 -12.55 -5.65 -10.84
N VAL A 236 -12.43 -6.61 -9.92
CA VAL A 236 -12.27 -6.32 -8.48
C VAL A 236 -10.92 -5.67 -8.21
N ALA A 237 -10.95 -4.55 -7.49
CA ALA A 237 -9.78 -3.80 -7.04
C ALA A 237 -9.46 -4.03 -5.56
N PHE A 238 -10.50 -4.17 -4.74
CA PHE A 238 -10.36 -4.24 -3.28
C PHE A 238 -11.61 -4.80 -2.60
N ILE A 239 -11.44 -5.62 -1.55
CA ILE A 239 -12.54 -6.13 -0.73
C ILE A 239 -12.23 -5.91 0.75
N SER A 240 -13.19 -5.35 1.49
CA SER A 240 -13.05 -5.11 2.93
C SER A 240 -14.35 -5.22 3.71
N LEU A 241 -14.21 -5.37 5.02
CA LEU A 241 -15.27 -5.18 6.00
C LEU A 241 -15.30 -3.71 6.42
N GLY A 242 -16.48 -3.14 6.64
CA GLY A 242 -16.62 -1.75 7.07
C GLY A 242 -17.95 -1.45 7.75
N SER A 243 -18.12 -0.19 8.15
CA SER A 243 -19.34 0.31 8.78
C SER A 243 -20.15 1.18 7.82
N SER A 244 -21.47 0.97 7.79
CA SER A 244 -22.46 1.75 7.05
C SER A 244 -22.55 3.19 7.52
N ALA A 245 -22.16 3.48 8.76
CA ALA A 245 -22.16 4.83 9.32
C ALA A 245 -21.29 5.80 8.50
N GLY A 246 -20.25 5.31 7.82
CA GLY A 246 -19.37 6.13 6.99
C GLY A 246 -19.90 6.48 5.59
N TYR A 247 -20.98 5.83 5.13
CA TYR A 247 -21.48 5.93 3.75
C TYR A 247 -22.88 6.58 3.63
N ARG A 248 -23.32 7.24 4.70
CA ARG A 248 -24.60 7.97 4.77
C ARG A 248 -24.48 9.40 4.26
#